data_AF-E6JZB7-F1
#
_entry.id   AF-E6JZB7-F1
#
_cell.length_a   1.000
_cell.length_b   1.000
_cell.length_c   1.000
_cell.angle_alpha   90.00
_cell.angle_beta   90.00
_cell.angle_gamma   90.00
#
_symmetry.space_group_name_H-M   'P 1'
#
loop_
_entity.id
_entity.type
_entity.pdbx_description
1 polymer ?
#
loop_
_entity_poly.entity_id
_entity_poly.type
_entity_poly.pdbx_seq_one_letter_code
_entity_poly.pdbx_strand_id
1 'polypeptide(L)'
;MSFLAEATSVHYRVEDLVLRFGAKAFFPYGQDVTITFLTDDIDAVCPGALYLGWGDSSSRQEDLYRQIRQAQDKGAYSILFPSVLSHLATKDELAAVASVPILFGDLNQHDLGHLAFIMAGQPTDSLATFGLTGPQATYASDYLAQLLHLLGNPIGVIDSRKSFSLERELDCSYPLGPIDTQMILSQMLEDGVNTVILTMDEETFAPGALSQVSLDVCGRTQSVDLDQIPDTAKVTRSGQMDGVRLSDESADGAASDGEGSGKVGSGQGSGSKTGSDSGIGSGKPDRDKATSRSWSRWRSSSRKAIIHEAQEGLRPQLRRAVKDFGAVIDDDAHCVIPTLVSRDIASTVVETPLDHPDELYLAVAMAMSVGVRKNNVRSALLLAQEIAKRQAAGPHRSETDREGRPPHVARSR
;
A
#
# COMPACT_ATOMS: atom_id res chain seq x y z
N MET A 1 -22.35 12.89 1.62
CA MET A 1 -22.28 13.95 2.67
C MET A 1 -21.03 13.69 3.47
N SER A 2 -19.99 14.50 3.30
CA SER A 2 -18.67 14.27 3.88
C SER A 2 -18.48 15.18 5.10
N PHE A 3 -18.20 14.58 6.26
CA PHE A 3 -17.74 15.27 7.45
C PHE A 3 -16.21 15.20 7.44
N LEU A 4 -15.56 16.32 7.12
CA LEU A 4 -14.11 16.50 7.31
C LEU A 4 -13.81 16.48 8.81
N ALA A 5 -13.03 15.50 9.26
CA ALA A 5 -12.43 15.55 10.59
C ALA A 5 -11.31 16.60 10.56
N GLU A 6 -11.61 17.77 11.11
CA GLU A 6 -10.74 18.95 11.29
C GLU A 6 -9.50 18.70 12.19
N ALA A 7 -9.14 17.44 12.48
CA ALA A 7 -8.27 17.12 13.62
C ALA A 7 -6.80 16.79 13.27
N THR A 8 -6.42 16.60 12.00
CA THR A 8 -5.05 16.18 11.67
C THR A 8 -4.40 16.85 10.46
N SER A 9 -5.14 17.58 9.60
CA SER A 9 -4.52 18.26 8.47
C SER A 9 -3.79 19.51 8.93
N VAL A 10 -2.48 19.55 8.70
CA VAL A 10 -1.69 20.75 8.96
C VAL A 10 -2.01 21.75 7.87
N HIS A 11 -2.66 22.85 8.25
CA HIS A 11 -2.86 23.99 7.38
C HIS A 11 -1.52 24.61 6.99
N TYR A 12 -1.26 24.74 5.70
CA TYR A 12 -0.03 25.31 5.19
C TYR A 12 -0.31 26.74 4.71
N ARG A 13 0.50 27.73 5.12
CA ARG A 13 0.36 29.08 4.58
C ARG A 13 1.16 29.20 3.29
N VAL A 14 0.68 30.03 2.37
CA VAL A 14 1.40 30.31 1.12
C VAL A 14 2.80 30.88 1.39
N GLU A 15 2.97 31.66 2.46
CA GLU A 15 4.27 32.17 2.89
C GLU A 15 5.24 31.05 3.30
N ASP A 16 4.75 30.00 3.95
CA ASP A 16 5.59 28.85 4.34
C ASP A 16 6.15 28.14 3.11
N LEU A 17 5.43 28.16 1.97
CA LEU A 17 5.92 27.59 0.71
C LEU A 17 7.06 28.42 0.14
N VAL A 18 6.91 29.75 0.18
CA VAL A 18 7.93 30.70 -0.27
C VAL A 18 9.21 30.54 0.52
N LEU A 19 9.11 30.47 1.85
CA LEU A 19 10.26 30.33 2.74
C LEU A 19 10.96 28.98 2.59
N ARG A 20 10.19 27.89 2.50
CA ARG A 20 10.75 26.53 2.53
C ARG A 20 11.28 26.07 1.18
N PHE A 21 10.62 26.44 0.09
CA PHE A 21 10.95 25.99 -1.26
C PHE A 21 11.60 27.09 -2.11
N GLY A 22 11.81 28.28 -1.55
CA GLY A 22 12.47 29.40 -2.25
C GLY A 22 11.67 29.94 -3.43
N ALA A 23 10.35 29.73 -3.44
CA ALA A 23 9.47 30.18 -4.52
C ALA A 23 9.39 31.71 -4.56
N LYS A 24 9.44 32.30 -5.76
CA LYS A 24 9.14 33.72 -5.96
C LYS A 24 7.63 33.90 -5.91
N ALA A 25 7.15 34.85 -5.12
CA ALA A 25 5.72 35.09 -4.99
C ALA A 25 5.29 36.46 -5.49
N PHE A 26 4.10 36.48 -6.08
CA PHE A 26 3.31 37.65 -6.38
C PHE A 26 2.01 37.57 -5.57
N PHE A 27 1.80 38.54 -4.68
CA PHE A 27 0.62 38.63 -3.82
C PHE A 27 -0.23 39.83 -4.22
N PRO A 28 -1.43 39.64 -4.79
CA PRO A 28 -2.27 40.75 -5.22
C PRO A 28 -2.94 41.49 -4.04
N TYR A 29 -3.39 40.79 -3.00
CA TYR A 29 -4.18 41.40 -1.91
C TYR A 29 -3.79 40.99 -0.46
N GLY A 30 -2.77 40.14 -0.28
CA GLY A 30 -2.34 39.71 1.05
C GLY A 30 -1.48 38.46 1.03
N GLN A 31 -0.70 38.25 2.09
CA GLN A 31 0.23 37.12 2.23
C GLN A 31 -0.33 35.98 3.10
N ASP A 32 -1.34 36.26 3.92
CA ASP A 32 -1.90 35.31 4.88
C ASP A 32 -3.01 34.46 4.23
N VAL A 33 -2.63 33.66 3.24
CA VAL A 33 -3.51 32.70 2.57
C VAL A 33 -3.17 31.31 3.06
N THR A 34 -4.18 30.60 3.55
CA THR A 34 -4.06 29.22 4.02
C THR A 34 -4.57 28.27 2.94
N ILE A 35 -3.78 27.26 2.60
CA ILE A 35 -4.17 26.19 1.68
C ILE A 35 -4.51 24.93 2.46
N THR A 36 -5.52 24.21 1.99
CA THR A 36 -6.03 22.97 2.61
C THR A 36 -6.04 21.81 1.64
N PHE A 37 -5.81 22.06 0.35
CA PHE A 37 -5.82 21.06 -0.71
C PHE A 37 -4.72 21.33 -1.73
N LEU A 38 -4.23 20.28 -2.39
CA LEU A 38 -3.15 20.33 -3.38
C LEU A 38 -3.57 19.52 -4.61
N THR A 39 -3.39 20.07 -5.81
CA THR A 39 -3.68 19.33 -7.05
C THR A 39 -2.94 19.91 -8.25
N ASP A 40 -2.55 19.06 -9.19
CA ASP A 40 -2.02 19.39 -10.52
C ASP A 40 -3.08 19.22 -11.63
N ASP A 41 -4.25 18.69 -11.31
CA ASP A 41 -5.38 18.62 -12.21
C ASP A 41 -6.28 19.86 -12.08
N ILE A 42 -6.46 20.57 -13.19
CA ILE A 42 -7.31 21.75 -13.25
C ILE A 42 -8.77 21.38 -12.95
N ASP A 43 -9.23 20.19 -13.29
CA ASP A 43 -10.61 19.72 -13.07
C ASP A 43 -10.89 19.34 -11.62
N ALA A 44 -9.87 18.99 -10.84
CA ALA A 44 -9.96 18.73 -9.41
C ALA A 44 -9.85 20.00 -8.53
N VAL A 45 -9.60 21.18 -9.11
CA VAL A 45 -9.50 22.43 -8.36
C VAL A 45 -10.80 22.75 -7.61
N CYS A 46 -10.65 23.06 -6.32
CA CYS A 46 -11.75 23.45 -5.45
C CYS A 46 -11.31 24.59 -4.50
N PRO A 47 -12.26 25.26 -3.81
CA PRO A 47 -11.95 26.25 -2.77
C PRO A 47 -10.96 25.71 -1.73
N GLY A 48 -9.87 26.45 -1.48
CA GLY A 48 -8.79 26.03 -0.58
C GLY A 48 -7.61 25.34 -1.27
N ALA A 49 -7.69 25.09 -2.57
CA ALA A 49 -6.63 24.43 -3.34
C ALA A 49 -5.43 25.34 -3.63
N LEU A 50 -4.23 24.77 -3.52
CA LEU A 50 -3.06 25.16 -4.28
C LEU A 50 -3.07 24.40 -5.61
N TYR A 51 -3.27 25.09 -6.71
CA TYR A 51 -3.15 24.51 -8.04
C TYR A 51 -1.68 24.51 -8.50
N LEU A 52 -1.18 23.37 -8.96
CA LEU A 52 0.13 23.23 -9.58
C LEU A 52 -0.02 23.39 -11.08
N GLY A 53 0.30 24.58 -11.57
CA GLY A 53 0.28 24.89 -12.98
C GLY A 53 1.42 24.20 -13.72
N TRP A 54 1.20 23.94 -15.01
CA TRP A 54 2.18 23.30 -15.87
C TRP A 54 2.75 24.28 -16.88
N GLY A 55 3.94 23.96 -17.38
CA GLY A 55 4.58 24.66 -18.48
C GLY A 55 6.08 24.51 -18.50
N ASP A 56 6.67 24.91 -19.61
CA ASP A 56 8.09 24.83 -19.91
C ASP A 56 8.58 26.11 -20.60
N SER A 57 9.83 26.14 -21.04
CA SER A 57 10.42 27.29 -21.73
C SER A 57 9.76 27.62 -23.09
N SER A 58 8.94 26.72 -23.65
CA SER A 58 8.21 26.93 -24.91
C SER A 58 6.80 27.49 -24.69
N SER A 59 6.33 27.46 -23.45
CA SER A 59 5.00 27.90 -23.05
C SER A 59 4.83 29.39 -23.27
N ARG A 60 3.64 29.78 -23.76
CA ARG A 60 3.33 31.16 -24.09
C ARG A 60 2.65 31.86 -22.93
N GLN A 61 2.74 33.19 -22.93
CA GLN A 61 2.08 34.05 -21.96
C GLN A 61 0.55 33.84 -21.96
N GLU A 62 -0.08 33.57 -23.11
CA GLU A 62 -1.51 33.29 -23.16
C GLU A 62 -1.92 31.99 -22.43
N ASP A 63 -1.07 30.96 -22.45
CA ASP A 63 -1.36 29.68 -21.79
C ASP A 63 -1.26 29.83 -20.27
N LEU A 64 -0.27 30.58 -19.78
CA LEU A 64 -0.16 30.97 -18.38
C LEU A 64 -1.43 31.69 -17.90
N TYR A 65 -1.89 32.69 -18.66
CA TYR A 65 -3.08 33.47 -18.30
C TYR A 65 -4.36 32.67 -18.37
N ARG A 66 -4.46 31.71 -19.30
CA ARG A 66 -5.58 30.78 -19.37
C ARG A 66 -5.65 29.92 -18.10
N GLN A 67 -4.52 29.34 -17.69
CA GLN A 67 -4.44 28.52 -16.47
C GLN A 67 -4.80 29.34 -15.22
N ILE A 68 -4.27 30.57 -15.09
CA ILE A 68 -4.60 31.47 -13.97
C ILE A 68 -6.10 31.72 -13.88
N ARG A 69 -6.74 32.10 -15.00
CA ARG A 69 -8.19 32.38 -15.01
C ARG A 69 -8.99 31.13 -14.65
N GLN A 70 -8.70 29.99 -15.28
CA GLN A 70 -9.43 28.75 -15.03
C GLN A 70 -9.32 28.27 -13.58
N ALA A 71 -8.13 28.31 -12.99
CA ALA A 71 -7.92 27.87 -11.61
C ALA A 71 -8.64 28.80 -10.62
N GLN A 72 -8.60 30.11 -10.84
CA GLN A 72 -9.32 31.08 -10.02
C GLN A 72 -10.83 30.96 -10.15
N ASP A 73 -11.34 30.76 -11.36
CA ASP A 73 -12.77 30.56 -11.61
C ASP A 73 -13.31 29.31 -10.90
N LYS A 74 -12.46 28.30 -10.71
CA LYS A 74 -12.74 27.09 -9.92
C LYS A 74 -12.48 27.26 -8.41
N GLY A 75 -11.97 28.41 -7.99
CA GLY A 75 -11.80 28.76 -6.57
C GLY A 75 -10.43 28.41 -5.98
N ALA A 76 -9.39 28.18 -6.77
CA ALA A 76 -8.03 28.02 -6.24
C ALA A 76 -7.65 29.20 -5.34
N TYR A 77 -7.04 28.92 -4.20
CA TYR A 77 -6.59 29.96 -3.26
C TYR A 77 -5.18 30.46 -3.58
N SER A 78 -4.40 29.66 -4.31
CA SER A 78 -3.07 30.03 -4.79
C SER A 78 -2.73 29.16 -5.99
N ILE A 79 -1.79 29.62 -6.81
CA ILE A 79 -1.28 28.85 -7.95
C ILE A 79 0.25 28.83 -7.89
N LEU A 80 0.86 27.67 -8.11
CA LEU A 80 2.31 27.51 -8.23
C LEU A 80 2.67 27.07 -9.64
N PHE A 81 3.50 27.86 -10.30
CA PHE A 81 4.07 27.55 -11.61
C PHE A 81 5.56 27.20 -11.49
N PRO A 82 6.10 26.44 -12.46
CA PRO A 82 7.55 26.24 -12.59
C PRO A 82 8.30 27.58 -12.68
N SER A 83 9.50 27.64 -12.09
CA SER A 83 10.30 28.89 -12.03
C SER A 83 10.62 29.43 -13.42
N VAL A 84 10.73 28.53 -14.40
CA VAL A 84 11.00 28.87 -15.80
C VAL A 84 9.95 29.81 -16.37
N LEU A 85 8.70 29.80 -15.89
CA LEU A 85 7.64 30.67 -16.41
C LEU A 85 7.66 32.08 -15.81
N SER A 86 8.50 32.34 -14.80
CA SER A 86 8.52 33.63 -14.08
C SER A 86 8.88 34.84 -14.95
N HIS A 87 9.48 34.63 -16.12
CA HIS A 87 9.85 35.69 -17.06
C HIS A 87 8.74 36.04 -18.07
N LEU A 88 7.69 35.21 -18.16
CA LEU A 88 6.60 35.38 -19.13
C LEU A 88 5.59 36.47 -18.75
N ALA A 89 5.62 36.93 -17.50
CA ALA A 89 4.72 37.97 -17.04
C ALA A 89 5.42 38.88 -16.04
N THR A 90 5.24 40.18 -16.22
CA THR A 90 5.64 41.21 -15.26
C THR A 90 4.64 41.27 -14.10
N LYS A 91 5.04 41.91 -13.00
CA LYS A 91 4.16 42.09 -11.82
C LYS A 91 2.86 42.83 -12.18
N ASP A 92 2.94 43.84 -13.05
CA ASP A 92 1.77 44.65 -13.43
C ASP A 92 0.80 43.85 -14.29
N GLU A 93 1.30 42.99 -15.19
CA GLU A 93 0.44 42.12 -15.99
C GLU A 93 -0.19 41.01 -15.15
N LEU A 94 0.55 40.44 -14.18
CA LEU A 94 -0.02 39.49 -13.22
C LEU A 94 -1.10 40.16 -12.36
N ALA A 95 -0.91 41.40 -11.92
CA ALA A 95 -1.92 42.15 -11.17
C ALA A 95 -3.23 42.36 -11.96
N ALA A 96 -3.15 42.42 -13.29
CA ALA A 96 -4.30 42.60 -14.16
C ALA A 96 -5.13 41.32 -14.35
N VAL A 97 -4.55 40.13 -14.11
CA VAL A 97 -5.19 38.83 -14.40
C VAL A 97 -5.41 37.99 -13.14
N ALA A 98 -4.53 38.12 -12.15
CA ALA A 98 -4.54 37.33 -10.94
C ALA A 98 -5.26 38.04 -9.79
N SER A 99 -6.28 37.39 -9.25
CA SER A 99 -6.93 37.74 -7.99
C SER A 99 -6.39 36.95 -6.80
N VAL A 100 -5.63 35.87 -7.06
CA VAL A 100 -5.03 35.00 -6.04
C VAL A 100 -3.51 35.04 -6.10
N PRO A 101 -2.78 34.70 -5.02
CA PRO A 101 -1.33 34.60 -5.04
C PRO A 101 -0.82 33.66 -6.13
N ILE A 102 0.21 34.14 -6.85
CA ILE A 102 0.89 33.38 -7.89
C ILE A 102 2.34 33.15 -7.44
N LEU A 103 2.73 31.89 -7.40
CA LEU A 103 4.06 31.45 -7.00
C LEU A 103 4.81 30.93 -8.23
N PHE A 104 6.13 31.11 -8.23
CA PHE A 104 7.05 30.54 -9.20
C PHE A 104 8.15 29.79 -8.46
N GLY A 105 8.19 28.47 -8.60
CA GLY A 105 9.12 27.60 -7.91
C GLY A 105 9.12 26.21 -8.53
N ASP A 106 10.25 25.51 -8.41
CA ASP A 106 10.37 24.15 -8.90
C ASP A 106 10.33 23.19 -7.71
N LEU A 107 9.26 22.39 -7.63
CA LEU A 107 9.16 21.31 -6.65
C LEU A 107 9.54 20.01 -7.33
N ASN A 108 10.57 19.33 -6.80
CA ASN A 108 10.85 17.97 -7.23
C ASN A 108 9.78 17.01 -6.66
N GLN A 109 9.75 15.77 -7.18
CA GLN A 109 8.76 14.77 -6.75
C GLN A 109 8.79 14.48 -5.24
N HIS A 110 9.97 14.52 -4.62
CA HIS A 110 10.11 14.32 -3.19
C HIS A 110 9.51 15.47 -2.39
N ASP A 111 9.73 16.72 -2.82
CA ASP A 111 9.18 17.91 -2.19
C ASP A 111 7.65 17.98 -2.34
N LEU A 112 7.13 17.60 -3.52
CA LEU A 112 5.70 17.44 -3.75
C LEU A 112 5.09 16.36 -2.85
N GLY A 113 5.69 15.18 -2.78
CA GLY A 113 5.24 14.11 -1.92
C GLY A 113 5.29 14.49 -0.44
N HIS A 114 6.33 15.23 -0.01
CA HIS A 114 6.44 15.75 1.34
C HIS A 114 5.38 16.81 1.69
N LEU A 115 5.09 17.74 0.76
CA LEU A 115 4.01 18.71 0.94
C LEU A 115 2.66 18.00 1.05
N ALA A 116 2.37 17.08 0.13
CA ALA A 116 1.16 16.28 0.13
C ALA A 116 1.03 15.45 1.43
N PHE A 117 2.10 14.82 1.88
CA PHE A 117 2.15 14.05 3.14
C PHE A 117 1.79 14.90 4.36
N ILE A 118 2.31 16.13 4.47
CA ILE A 118 1.97 17.04 5.56
C ILE A 118 0.51 17.49 5.47
N MET A 119 0.04 17.90 4.29
CA MET A 119 -1.32 18.38 4.09
C MET A 119 -2.37 17.29 4.33
N ALA A 120 -2.03 16.04 3.98
CA ALA A 120 -2.81 14.84 4.24
C ALA A 120 -2.78 14.38 5.71
N GLY A 121 -2.12 15.11 6.61
CA GLY A 121 -2.06 14.74 8.04
C GLY A 121 -1.21 13.51 8.33
N GLN A 122 -0.18 13.27 7.51
CA GLN A 122 0.83 12.23 7.71
C GLN A 122 0.26 10.79 7.74
N PRO A 123 -0.45 10.34 6.70
CA PRO A 123 -1.24 9.11 6.75
C PRO A 123 -0.40 7.86 7.03
N THR A 124 0.83 7.80 6.50
CA THR A 124 1.74 6.66 6.66
C THR A 124 2.32 6.51 8.07
N ASP A 125 2.13 7.49 8.96
CA ASP A 125 2.52 7.32 10.37
C ASP A 125 1.57 6.41 11.16
N SER A 126 0.32 6.31 10.69
CA SER A 126 -0.74 5.51 11.33
C SER A 126 -1.05 4.21 10.60
N LEU A 127 -0.84 4.16 9.28
CA LEU A 127 -1.09 2.99 8.45
C LEU A 127 0.09 2.02 8.49
N ALA A 128 -0.18 0.72 8.51
CA ALA A 128 0.83 -0.28 8.20
C ALA A 128 0.90 -0.53 6.70
N THR A 129 2.11 -0.61 6.16
CA THR A 129 2.34 -0.63 4.71
C THR A 129 3.01 -1.92 4.26
N PHE A 130 2.36 -2.62 3.35
CA PHE A 130 2.88 -3.83 2.70
C PHE A 130 3.22 -3.49 1.25
N GLY A 131 4.47 -3.60 0.87
CA GLY A 131 4.92 -3.45 -0.52
C GLY A 131 5.13 -4.79 -1.21
N LEU A 132 4.54 -4.95 -2.38
CA LEU A 132 4.78 -6.08 -3.27
C LEU A 132 5.37 -5.59 -4.58
N THR A 133 6.45 -6.22 -5.04
CA THR A 133 7.08 -5.89 -6.33
C THR A 133 7.35 -7.16 -7.13
N GLY A 134 7.52 -7.02 -8.44
CA GLY A 134 7.78 -8.14 -9.35
C GLY A 134 6.59 -8.44 -10.26
N PRO A 135 6.78 -9.35 -11.24
CA PRO A 135 5.85 -9.52 -12.36
C PRO A 135 4.49 -10.12 -11.96
N GLN A 136 4.38 -10.68 -10.77
CA GLN A 136 3.16 -11.32 -10.25
C GLN A 136 2.71 -10.67 -8.93
N ALA A 137 3.21 -9.47 -8.62
CA ALA A 137 2.92 -8.74 -7.38
C ALA A 137 1.42 -8.61 -7.13
N THR A 138 0.66 -8.36 -8.17
CA THR A 138 -0.79 -8.32 -8.22
C THR A 138 -1.46 -9.56 -7.61
N TYR A 139 -1.03 -10.78 -7.96
CA TYR A 139 -1.61 -12.01 -7.41
C TYR A 139 -1.24 -12.20 -5.94
N ALA A 140 0.00 -11.88 -5.58
CA ALA A 140 0.43 -11.89 -4.18
C ALA A 140 -0.37 -10.87 -3.35
N SER A 141 -0.74 -9.73 -3.96
CA SER A 141 -1.55 -8.67 -3.36
C SER A 141 -2.95 -9.17 -3.04
N ASP A 142 -3.61 -9.81 -4.00
CA ASP A 142 -4.94 -10.41 -3.82
C ASP A 142 -4.95 -11.46 -2.70
N TYR A 143 -3.98 -12.38 -2.69
CA TYR A 143 -3.88 -13.40 -1.64
C TYR A 143 -3.59 -12.80 -0.27
N LEU A 144 -2.71 -11.81 -0.19
CA LEU A 144 -2.37 -11.15 1.07
C LEU A 144 -3.57 -10.35 1.61
N ALA A 145 -4.26 -9.61 0.74
CA ALA A 145 -5.45 -8.85 1.07
C ALA A 145 -6.54 -9.77 1.63
N GLN A 146 -6.89 -10.83 0.90
CA GLN A 146 -7.89 -11.79 1.35
C GLN A 146 -7.50 -12.44 2.68
N LEU A 147 -6.23 -12.84 2.84
CA LEU A 147 -5.74 -13.44 4.08
C LEU A 147 -5.86 -12.48 5.26
N LEU A 148 -5.37 -11.24 5.12
CA LEU A 148 -5.41 -10.24 6.20
C LEU A 148 -6.85 -9.81 6.54
N HIS A 149 -7.71 -9.70 5.53
CA HIS A 149 -9.13 -9.40 5.71
C HIS A 149 -9.84 -10.49 6.51
N LEU A 150 -9.64 -11.78 6.18
CA LEU A 150 -10.23 -12.91 6.90
C LEU A 150 -9.69 -13.06 8.34
N LEU A 151 -8.51 -12.51 8.61
CA LEU A 151 -7.95 -12.39 9.96
C LEU A 151 -8.56 -11.22 10.75
N GLY A 152 -9.47 -10.46 10.17
CA GLY A 152 -10.19 -9.35 10.79
C GLY A 152 -9.46 -8.02 10.71
N ASN A 153 -8.48 -7.86 9.81
CA ASN A 153 -7.80 -6.58 9.64
C ASN A 153 -8.58 -5.69 8.65
N PRO A 154 -8.83 -4.42 8.98
CA PRO A 154 -9.33 -3.45 8.02
C PRO A 154 -8.22 -3.10 7.03
N ILE A 155 -8.41 -3.48 5.77
CA ILE A 155 -7.40 -3.38 4.71
C ILE A 155 -7.78 -2.37 3.64
N GLY A 156 -6.77 -1.78 3.03
CA GLY A 156 -6.83 -1.06 1.77
C GLY A 156 -5.83 -1.68 0.79
N VAL A 157 -6.15 -1.64 -0.49
CA VAL A 157 -5.29 -2.15 -1.57
C VAL A 157 -5.13 -1.06 -2.60
N ILE A 158 -3.89 -0.81 -3.01
CA ILE A 158 -3.55 0.05 -4.14
C ILE A 158 -2.89 -0.80 -5.23
N ASP A 159 -3.61 -1.01 -6.31
CA ASP A 159 -3.22 -1.80 -7.48
C ASP A 159 -3.88 -1.18 -8.73
N SER A 160 -3.15 -1.12 -9.85
CA SER A 160 -3.61 -0.53 -11.11
C SER A 160 -4.89 -1.16 -11.66
N ARG A 161 -5.14 -2.45 -11.37
CA ARG A 161 -6.37 -3.11 -11.83
C ARG A 161 -7.58 -2.62 -11.06
N LYS A 162 -7.46 -2.58 -9.73
CA LYS A 162 -8.51 -2.20 -8.79
C LYS A 162 -7.93 -1.82 -7.44
N SER A 163 -8.34 -0.66 -6.93
CA SER A 163 -8.03 -0.23 -5.58
C SER A 163 -9.24 -0.17 -4.69
N PHE A 164 -9.05 -0.53 -3.43
CA PHE A 164 -10.13 -0.60 -2.44
C PHE A 164 -9.71 0.02 -1.13
N SER A 165 -10.65 0.69 -0.50
CA SER A 165 -10.61 1.08 0.90
C SER A 165 -11.70 0.30 1.63
N LEU A 166 -11.31 -0.68 2.44
CA LEU A 166 -12.22 -1.68 3.00
C LEU A 166 -13.03 -2.38 1.89
N GLU A 167 -14.35 -2.18 1.84
CA GLU A 167 -15.26 -2.75 0.84
C GLU A 167 -15.57 -1.78 -0.32
N ARG A 168 -15.04 -0.54 -0.25
CA ARG A 168 -15.33 0.51 -1.24
C ARG A 168 -14.25 0.54 -2.30
N GLU A 169 -14.64 0.39 -3.56
CA GLU A 169 -13.74 0.61 -4.71
C GLU A 169 -13.39 2.10 -4.82
N LEU A 170 -12.11 2.39 -5.06
CA LEU A 170 -11.60 3.73 -5.27
C LEU A 170 -11.50 4.02 -6.76
N ASP A 171 -11.94 5.22 -7.16
CA ASP A 171 -11.80 5.70 -8.52
C ASP A 171 -10.44 6.40 -8.65
N CYS A 172 -9.47 5.69 -9.22
CA CYS A 172 -8.07 6.11 -9.31
C CYS A 172 -7.67 6.26 -10.77
N SER A 173 -7.02 7.38 -11.11
CA SER A 173 -6.40 7.57 -12.42
C SER A 173 -4.93 7.14 -12.37
N TYR A 174 -4.62 6.00 -12.98
CA TYR A 174 -3.28 5.42 -12.98
C TYR A 174 -2.39 5.93 -14.13
N PRO A 175 -1.06 5.98 -13.94
CA PRO A 175 -0.32 5.68 -12.70
C PRO A 175 -0.46 6.82 -11.67
N LEU A 176 -0.47 6.48 -10.38
CA LEU A 176 -0.64 7.46 -9.31
C LEU A 176 0.59 8.35 -9.14
N GLY A 177 0.37 9.66 -9.03
CA GLY A 177 1.39 10.64 -8.66
C GLY A 177 1.64 10.72 -7.15
N PRO A 178 2.64 11.52 -6.72
CA PRO A 178 2.94 11.70 -5.30
C PRO A 178 1.80 12.38 -4.51
N ILE A 179 0.98 13.22 -5.16
CA ILE A 179 -0.13 13.92 -4.52
C ILE A 179 -1.30 12.96 -4.33
N ASP A 180 -1.74 12.31 -5.40
CA ASP A 180 -2.85 11.35 -5.37
C ASP A 180 -2.57 10.22 -4.40
N THR A 181 -1.33 9.72 -4.36
CA THR A 181 -0.92 8.67 -3.41
C THR A 181 -1.19 9.10 -1.96
N GLN A 182 -0.76 10.29 -1.55
CA GLN A 182 -0.97 10.75 -0.16
C GLN A 182 -2.45 11.03 0.13
N MET A 183 -3.20 11.55 -0.84
CA MET A 183 -4.64 11.76 -0.70
C MET A 183 -5.41 10.44 -0.54
N ILE A 184 -5.11 9.45 -1.37
CA ILE A 184 -5.73 8.12 -1.29
C ILE A 184 -5.39 7.46 0.04
N LEU A 185 -4.14 7.55 0.50
CA LEU A 185 -3.74 7.02 1.81
C LEU A 185 -4.48 7.74 2.97
N SER A 186 -4.66 9.06 2.89
CA SER A 186 -5.48 9.82 3.85
C SER A 186 -6.92 9.33 3.85
N GLN A 187 -7.52 9.17 2.67
CA GLN A 187 -8.89 8.69 2.53
C GLN A 187 -9.06 7.27 3.09
N MET A 188 -8.09 6.39 2.86
CA MET A 188 -8.08 5.05 3.46
C MET A 188 -8.02 5.12 4.99
N LEU A 189 -7.14 5.96 5.53
CA LEU A 189 -7.03 6.16 6.97
C LEU A 189 -8.34 6.70 7.57
N GLU A 190 -9.00 7.65 6.90
CA GLU A 190 -10.30 8.20 7.28
C GLU A 190 -11.43 7.15 7.26
N ASP A 191 -11.42 6.27 6.27
CA ASP A 191 -12.34 5.13 6.18
C ASP A 191 -12.12 4.09 7.31
N GLY A 192 -11.01 4.19 8.05
CA GLY A 192 -10.65 3.29 9.14
C GLY A 192 -9.78 2.11 8.72
N VAL A 193 -9.16 2.18 7.53
CA VAL A 193 -8.11 1.23 7.11
C VAL A 193 -6.94 1.32 8.09
N ASN A 194 -6.40 0.16 8.48
CA ASN A 194 -5.21 0.08 9.32
C ASN A 194 -4.01 -0.50 8.56
N THR A 195 -4.25 -1.18 7.44
CA THR A 195 -3.21 -1.82 6.64
C THR A 195 -3.43 -1.55 5.17
N VAL A 196 -2.42 -1.03 4.49
CA VAL A 196 -2.44 -0.79 3.06
C VAL A 196 -1.47 -1.74 2.37
N ILE A 197 -1.95 -2.42 1.34
CA ILE A 197 -1.14 -3.24 0.45
C ILE A 197 -0.92 -2.45 -0.84
N LEU A 198 0.34 -2.30 -1.23
CA LEU A 198 0.79 -1.51 -2.36
C LEU A 198 1.43 -2.46 -3.39
N THR A 199 0.80 -2.58 -4.56
CA THR A 199 1.43 -3.22 -5.71
C THR A 199 2.35 -2.20 -6.39
N MET A 200 3.66 -2.44 -6.35
CA MET A 200 4.68 -1.49 -6.82
C MET A 200 5.20 -1.90 -8.19
N ASP A 201 4.56 -1.34 -9.20
CA ASP A 201 4.91 -1.42 -10.62
C ASP A 201 4.63 -0.07 -11.31
N GLU A 202 5.10 0.05 -12.56
CA GLU A 202 4.98 1.26 -13.37
C GLU A 202 3.54 1.54 -13.82
N GLU A 203 2.65 0.54 -13.77
CA GLU A 203 1.23 0.72 -14.07
C GLU A 203 0.51 1.37 -12.88
N THR A 204 0.93 1.07 -11.65
CA THR A 204 0.28 1.55 -10.42
C THR A 204 0.86 2.89 -9.96
N PHE A 205 2.18 3.07 -10.00
CA PHE A 205 2.84 4.24 -9.44
C PHE A 205 3.77 4.93 -10.44
N ALA A 206 3.65 6.26 -10.53
CA ALA A 206 4.61 7.08 -11.25
C ALA A 206 5.94 7.15 -10.46
N PRO A 207 7.06 7.51 -11.12
CA PRO A 207 8.32 7.74 -10.43
C PRO A 207 8.15 8.73 -9.26
N GLY A 208 8.74 8.41 -8.11
CA GLY A 208 8.67 9.24 -6.90
C GLY A 208 7.31 9.33 -6.20
N ALA A 209 6.28 8.62 -6.67
CA ALA A 209 4.94 8.65 -6.06
C ALA A 209 4.89 8.23 -4.58
N LEU A 210 5.81 7.34 -4.19
CA LEU A 210 5.93 6.78 -2.84
C LEU A 210 6.98 7.51 -1.99
N SER A 211 7.40 8.73 -2.35
CA SER A 211 8.52 9.48 -1.72
C SER A 211 8.40 9.75 -0.22
N GLN A 212 7.24 9.53 0.41
CA GLN A 212 7.01 9.61 1.86
C GLN A 212 6.36 8.34 2.44
N VAL A 213 6.43 7.23 1.70
CA VAL A 213 5.89 5.94 2.12
C VAL A 213 7.05 5.07 2.59
N SER A 214 7.13 4.87 3.90
CA SER A 214 7.98 3.80 4.46
C SER A 214 7.21 2.49 4.42
N LEU A 215 7.86 1.40 4.01
CA LEU A 215 7.30 0.05 3.94
C LEU A 215 7.64 -0.73 5.20
N ASP A 216 6.63 -1.18 5.94
CA ASP A 216 6.83 -2.06 7.11
C ASP A 216 7.17 -3.49 6.69
N VAL A 217 6.56 -3.97 5.60
CA VAL A 217 6.79 -5.31 5.04
C VAL A 217 6.97 -5.19 3.54
N CYS A 218 7.99 -5.83 2.99
CA CYS A 218 8.24 -5.79 1.56
C CYS A 218 8.57 -7.20 1.05
N GLY A 219 7.89 -7.61 -0.01
CA GLY A 219 8.07 -8.89 -0.68
C GLY A 219 8.28 -8.69 -2.17
N ARG A 220 9.01 -9.61 -2.79
CA ARG A 220 9.17 -9.66 -4.24
C ARG A 220 8.67 -10.99 -4.78
N THR A 221 7.77 -10.94 -5.74
CA THR A 221 7.36 -12.14 -6.48
C THR A 221 8.50 -12.59 -7.37
N GLN A 222 8.68 -13.90 -7.49
CA GLN A 222 9.70 -14.44 -8.37
C GLN A 222 9.22 -14.27 -9.81
N SER A 223 10.14 -13.98 -10.73
CA SER A 223 9.87 -14.27 -12.13
C SER A 223 9.87 -15.78 -12.27
N VAL A 224 8.82 -16.36 -12.83
CA VAL A 224 8.89 -17.72 -13.34
C VAL A 224 9.83 -17.67 -14.54
N ASP A 225 11.14 -17.79 -14.30
CA ASP A 225 12.07 -18.15 -15.37
C ASP A 225 11.75 -19.60 -15.73
N LEU A 226 10.85 -19.80 -16.70
CA LEU A 226 10.53 -21.10 -17.27
C LEU A 226 11.78 -21.78 -17.88
N ASP A 227 12.92 -21.08 -17.98
CA ASP A 227 14.19 -21.56 -18.50
C ASP A 227 15.12 -22.19 -17.43
N GLN A 228 14.73 -22.25 -16.15
CA GLN A 228 15.51 -22.93 -15.09
C GLN A 228 14.83 -24.17 -14.50
N ILE A 229 13.86 -24.77 -15.22
CA ILE A 229 13.45 -26.14 -14.93
C ILE A 229 14.54 -27.05 -15.52
N PRO A 230 15.33 -27.80 -14.71
CA PRO A 230 16.20 -28.82 -15.28
C PRO A 230 15.32 -29.81 -16.03
N ASP A 231 15.62 -29.97 -17.33
CA ASP A 231 14.92 -30.72 -18.36
C ASP A 231 14.91 -32.25 -18.07
N THR A 232 14.34 -32.63 -16.93
CA THR A 232 14.30 -34.00 -16.40
C THR A 232 12.88 -34.58 -16.40
N ALA A 233 11.88 -33.84 -16.88
CA ALA A 233 10.52 -34.32 -17.10
C ALA A 233 10.25 -34.83 -18.54
N LYS A 234 11.29 -35.26 -19.27
CA LYS A 234 11.16 -35.99 -20.54
C LYS A 234 11.78 -37.38 -20.48
N VAL A 235 11.49 -38.17 -19.45
CA VAL A 235 11.59 -39.64 -19.56
C VAL A 235 10.44 -40.28 -18.80
N THR A 236 9.33 -40.51 -19.49
CA THR A 236 8.48 -41.69 -19.23
C THR A 236 7.50 -41.90 -20.40
N ARG A 237 8.04 -42.36 -21.53
CA ARG A 237 7.29 -43.21 -22.48
C ARG A 237 8.22 -44.13 -23.25
N SER A 238 8.58 -45.24 -22.62
CA SER A 238 8.61 -46.58 -23.23
C SER A 238 9.14 -47.57 -22.19
N GLY A 239 8.41 -48.67 -22.00
CA GLY A 239 8.74 -49.67 -21.00
C GLY A 239 9.99 -50.48 -21.34
N GLN A 240 10.52 -51.18 -20.34
CA GLN A 240 10.57 -52.65 -20.30
C GLN A 240 11.48 -53.09 -19.13
N MET A 241 11.14 -54.25 -18.57
CA MET A 241 11.71 -54.94 -17.42
C MET A 241 13.24 -55.06 -17.46
N ASP A 242 13.88 -54.98 -16.30
CA ASP A 242 14.62 -56.13 -15.74
C ASP A 242 14.96 -55.91 -14.26
N GLY A 243 14.78 -56.96 -13.47
CA GLY A 243 14.84 -56.93 -12.02
C GLY A 243 16.24 -57.10 -11.46
N VAL A 244 16.46 -56.52 -10.28
CA VAL A 244 17.40 -57.02 -9.27
C VAL A 244 16.79 -56.76 -7.89
N ARG A 245 16.51 -57.85 -7.18
CA ARG A 245 16.31 -57.90 -5.72
C ARG A 245 17.63 -57.60 -5.02
N LEU A 246 17.55 -57.02 -3.82
CA LEU A 246 18.39 -57.20 -2.60
C LEU A 246 18.16 -55.94 -1.75
N SER A 247 17.94 -55.93 -0.43
CA SER A 247 17.59 -56.89 0.62
C SER A 247 17.30 -56.01 1.84
N ASP A 248 16.44 -56.50 2.74
CA ASP A 248 16.15 -55.93 4.07
C ASP A 248 17.42 -55.57 4.85
N GLU A 249 17.35 -54.48 5.63
CA GLU A 249 17.79 -54.51 7.02
C GLU A 249 17.08 -53.42 7.84
N SER A 250 16.28 -53.89 8.80
CA SER A 250 15.68 -53.11 9.89
C SER A 250 16.69 -52.99 11.02
N ALA A 251 16.72 -51.86 11.72
CA ALA A 251 17.18 -51.82 13.11
C ALA A 251 16.51 -50.68 13.88
N ASP A 252 15.66 -51.09 14.82
CA ASP A 252 15.17 -50.33 15.96
C ASP A 252 16.32 -49.79 16.83
N GLY A 253 16.02 -48.71 17.57
CA GLY A 253 16.90 -48.20 18.63
C GLY A 253 16.27 -47.08 19.45
N ALA A 254 15.51 -47.47 20.46
CA ALA A 254 15.00 -46.60 21.52
C ALA A 254 16.10 -46.13 22.48
N ALA A 255 15.98 -44.91 23.01
CA ALA A 255 16.46 -44.55 24.35
C ALA A 255 15.72 -43.33 24.89
N SER A 256 15.34 -43.43 26.16
CA SER A 256 14.54 -42.53 26.98
C SER A 256 15.41 -41.65 27.89
N ASP A 257 14.71 -40.87 28.72
CA ASP A 257 15.14 -40.14 29.94
C ASP A 257 15.54 -38.68 29.68
N GLY A 258 15.07 -37.66 30.40
CA GLY A 258 14.33 -37.58 31.66
C GLY A 258 14.75 -36.29 32.39
N GLU A 259 13.83 -35.70 33.17
CA GLU A 259 13.99 -34.55 34.10
C GLU A 259 13.96 -33.13 33.49
N GLY A 260 13.17 -32.15 33.94
CA GLY A 260 12.35 -32.02 35.14
C GLY A 260 12.91 -30.96 36.10
N SER A 261 12.40 -29.72 36.06
CA SER A 261 12.31 -28.84 37.24
C SER A 261 11.62 -27.51 36.91
N GLY A 262 10.53 -27.23 37.62
CA GLY A 262 9.82 -25.96 37.57
C GLY A 262 10.28 -24.96 38.64
N LYS A 263 9.86 -23.70 38.49
CA LYS A 263 9.66 -22.81 39.63
C LYS A 263 8.63 -21.71 39.32
N VAL A 264 7.84 -21.41 40.35
CA VAL A 264 6.64 -20.57 40.40
C VAL A 264 6.93 -19.26 41.14
N GLY A 265 6.17 -18.21 40.79
CA GLY A 265 5.83 -17.05 41.65
C GLY A 265 6.62 -15.77 41.37
N SER A 266 6.12 -14.53 41.47
CA SER A 266 4.82 -13.98 41.93
C SER A 266 4.94 -12.43 41.97
N GLY A 267 3.80 -11.70 41.89
CA GLY A 267 3.60 -10.35 42.46
C GLY A 267 3.73 -9.16 41.48
N GLN A 268 2.65 -8.49 41.07
CA GLN A 268 1.93 -7.36 41.73
C GLN A 268 2.68 -6.02 41.75
N GLY A 269 2.01 -4.95 41.30
CA GLY A 269 2.40 -3.57 41.66
C GLY A 269 1.93 -2.46 40.72
N SER A 270 0.74 -1.92 40.98
CA SER A 270 0.14 -0.69 40.44
C SER A 270 0.90 0.59 40.80
N GLY A 271 0.81 1.64 39.98
CA GLY A 271 1.21 2.99 40.39
C GLY A 271 0.98 4.09 39.36
N SER A 272 -0.20 4.71 39.38
CA SER A 272 -0.57 5.97 38.73
C SER A 272 0.02 7.21 39.45
N LYS A 273 0.41 8.25 38.70
CA LYS A 273 0.48 9.69 39.06
C LYS A 273 0.91 10.46 37.79
N THR A 274 0.06 11.23 37.10
CA THR A 274 -0.38 12.63 37.34
C THR A 274 0.72 13.58 37.80
N GLY A 275 1.09 14.53 36.94
CA GLY A 275 1.98 15.64 37.25
C GLY A 275 2.27 16.48 36.00
N SER A 276 1.46 17.51 35.80
CA SER A 276 1.67 18.65 34.90
C SER A 276 2.91 19.44 35.30
N ASP A 277 3.76 19.82 34.33
CA ASP A 277 4.45 21.10 34.41
C ASP A 277 4.79 21.66 33.02
N SER A 278 4.56 22.96 32.89
CA SER A 278 4.73 23.81 31.72
C SER A 278 6.13 24.41 31.72
N GLY A 279 6.91 24.20 30.66
CA GLY A 279 8.22 24.81 30.50
C GLY A 279 8.57 24.98 29.03
N ILE A 280 8.46 26.22 28.55
CA ILE A 280 8.92 26.65 27.23
C ILE A 280 10.45 26.57 27.21
N GLY A 281 10.99 25.71 26.36
CA GLY A 281 12.43 25.51 26.17
C GLY A 281 12.74 25.14 24.73
N SER A 282 13.40 26.06 24.03
CA SER A 282 13.97 25.90 22.69
C SER A 282 14.92 24.70 22.61
N GLY A 283 14.56 23.68 21.83
CA GLY A 283 15.35 22.48 21.59
C GLY A 283 15.22 22.01 20.13
N LYS A 284 16.33 21.57 19.56
CA LYS A 284 16.45 20.95 18.22
C LYS A 284 15.42 19.81 18.06
N PRO A 285 14.91 19.53 16.85
CA PRO A 285 13.91 18.49 16.66
C PRO A 285 14.54 17.11 16.92
N ASP A 286 14.17 16.54 18.04
CA ASP A 286 14.53 15.20 18.49
C ASP A 286 13.68 14.19 17.69
N ARG A 287 14.32 13.42 16.81
CA ARG A 287 13.68 12.44 15.91
C ARG A 287 13.17 11.18 16.65
N ASP A 288 13.32 11.11 17.97
CA ASP A 288 13.10 9.89 18.76
C ASP A 288 11.73 9.81 19.47
N LYS A 289 10.76 10.63 19.06
CA LYS A 289 9.34 10.45 19.46
C LYS A 289 8.52 9.90 18.30
N ALA A 290 8.92 8.74 17.80
CA ALA A 290 7.97 7.83 17.15
C ALA A 290 6.90 7.49 18.19
N THR A 291 5.76 8.17 18.09
CA THR A 291 4.56 7.82 18.83
C THR A 291 4.33 6.33 18.64
N SER A 292 4.15 5.61 19.75
CA SER A 292 3.92 4.17 19.76
C SER A 292 2.77 3.84 18.81
N ARG A 293 3.11 3.42 17.57
CA ARG A 293 2.14 2.98 16.57
C ARG A 293 1.26 1.89 17.20
N SER A 294 -0.05 1.99 16.99
CA SER A 294 -1.15 1.15 17.54
C SER A 294 -0.94 -0.39 17.41
N TRP A 295 0.06 -0.78 16.63
CA TRP A 295 0.56 -2.14 16.41
C TRP A 295 1.32 -2.79 17.58
N SER A 296 1.40 -2.16 18.76
CA SER A 296 1.92 -2.77 19.98
C SER A 296 1.18 -4.06 20.39
N ARG A 297 0.02 -4.34 19.79
CA ARG A 297 -0.74 -5.60 19.95
C ARG A 297 -0.18 -6.79 19.14
N TRP A 298 0.60 -6.53 18.08
CA TRP A 298 1.20 -7.54 17.18
C TRP A 298 2.73 -7.54 17.22
N ARG A 299 3.35 -6.48 17.74
CA ARG A 299 4.79 -6.46 18.07
C ARG A 299 5.08 -7.48 19.16
N SER A 300 5.41 -8.70 18.78
CA SER A 300 6.12 -9.60 19.68
C SER A 300 7.52 -9.04 19.89
N SER A 301 7.86 -8.67 21.13
CA SER A 301 9.22 -8.28 21.54
C SER A 301 10.22 -9.47 21.50
N SER A 302 9.93 -10.54 20.76
CA SER A 302 10.70 -11.78 20.84
C SER A 302 10.61 -12.59 19.56
N ARG A 303 11.42 -12.22 18.56
CA ARG A 303 12.14 -13.15 17.66
C ARG A 303 13.04 -12.40 16.67
N LYS A 304 14.09 -11.75 17.19
CA LYS A 304 15.18 -11.16 16.39
C LYS A 304 16.14 -12.21 15.79
N ALA A 305 15.87 -13.51 15.91
CA ALA A 305 16.93 -14.53 15.79
C ALA A 305 16.66 -15.73 14.84
N ILE A 306 15.60 -15.76 14.01
CA ILE A 306 15.29 -16.99 13.23
C ILE A 306 15.31 -16.81 11.70
N ILE A 307 15.57 -15.62 11.14
CA ILE A 307 15.51 -15.41 9.67
C ILE A 307 16.82 -14.86 9.06
N HIS A 308 17.93 -14.89 9.80
CA HIS A 308 19.11 -14.10 9.43
C HIS A 308 19.95 -14.64 8.26
N GLU A 309 19.89 -15.94 7.92
CA GLU A 309 20.92 -16.55 7.07
C GLU A 309 20.59 -16.60 5.56
N ALA A 310 19.31 -16.48 5.17
CA ALA A 310 18.88 -16.43 3.76
C ALA A 310 18.42 -15.03 3.30
N GLN A 311 18.48 -14.02 4.19
CA GLN A 311 18.04 -12.65 3.94
C GLN A 311 19.19 -11.67 3.64
N GLU A 312 20.45 -12.10 3.76
CA GLU A 312 21.63 -11.31 3.44
C GLU A 312 21.70 -11.06 1.92
N GLY A 313 21.09 -9.95 1.48
CA GLY A 313 21.03 -9.55 0.08
C GLY A 313 19.62 -9.22 -0.42
N LEU A 314 18.57 -9.69 0.26
CA LEU A 314 17.18 -9.43 -0.12
C LEU A 314 16.82 -7.95 0.04
N ARG A 315 17.17 -7.35 1.18
CA ARG A 315 16.85 -5.93 1.46
C ARG A 315 17.48 -4.98 0.43
N PRO A 316 18.78 -5.09 0.06
CA PRO A 316 19.34 -4.31 -1.05
C PRO A 316 18.62 -4.50 -2.39
N GLN A 317 18.19 -5.73 -2.72
CA GLN A 317 17.45 -6.01 -3.95
C GLN A 317 16.07 -5.34 -3.95
N LEU A 318 15.33 -5.45 -2.85
CA LEU A 318 14.03 -4.79 -2.68
C LEU A 318 14.17 -3.27 -2.71
N ARG A 319 15.17 -2.71 -1.99
CA ARG A 319 15.48 -1.27 -2.03
C ARG A 319 15.74 -0.79 -3.44
N ARG A 320 16.44 -1.59 -4.28
CA ARG A 320 16.64 -1.27 -5.69
C ARG A 320 15.33 -1.33 -6.49
N ALA A 321 14.51 -2.35 -6.26
CA ALA A 321 13.25 -2.54 -6.98
C ALA A 321 12.22 -1.44 -6.71
N VAL A 322 12.21 -0.86 -5.50
CA VAL A 322 11.25 0.18 -5.12
C VAL A 322 11.80 1.60 -5.27
N LYS A 323 13.09 1.73 -5.59
CA LYS A 323 13.81 3.01 -5.60
C LYS A 323 13.16 4.02 -6.53
N ASP A 324 12.75 3.57 -7.71
CA ASP A 324 12.25 4.45 -8.77
C ASP A 324 10.89 5.05 -8.39
N PHE A 325 10.08 4.32 -7.61
CA PHE A 325 8.84 4.82 -7.04
C PHE A 325 9.06 5.73 -5.81
N GLY A 326 10.25 5.71 -5.22
CA GLY A 326 10.61 6.56 -4.07
C GLY A 326 10.25 6.00 -2.70
N ALA A 327 9.76 4.75 -2.59
CA ALA A 327 9.43 4.13 -1.32
C ALA A 327 10.69 3.87 -0.46
N VAL A 328 10.54 4.00 0.85
CA VAL A 328 11.63 3.77 1.81
C VAL A 328 11.47 2.41 2.47
N ILE A 329 12.55 1.62 2.51
CA ILE A 329 12.62 0.37 3.26
C ILE A 329 13.62 0.57 4.40
N ASP A 330 13.11 0.84 5.60
CA ASP A 330 13.91 1.05 6.81
C ASP A 330 14.56 -0.26 7.28
N ASP A 331 15.50 -0.15 8.23
CA ASP A 331 16.21 -1.33 8.75
C ASP A 331 15.31 -2.24 9.60
N ASP A 332 14.22 -1.68 10.13
CA ASP A 332 13.16 -2.41 10.84
C ASP A 332 12.14 -3.06 9.90
N ALA A 333 12.18 -2.75 8.59
CA ALA A 333 11.26 -3.33 7.62
C ALA A 333 11.51 -4.84 7.44
N HIS A 334 10.43 -5.60 7.43
CA HIS A 334 10.45 -7.04 7.18
C HIS A 334 10.56 -7.30 5.67
N CYS A 335 11.74 -7.69 5.22
CA CYS A 335 11.96 -8.14 3.84
C CYS A 335 11.66 -9.63 3.74
N VAL A 336 10.67 -10.04 2.96
CA VAL A 336 10.12 -11.41 3.02
C VAL A 336 10.28 -12.15 1.70
N ILE A 337 10.60 -13.44 1.81
CA ILE A 337 10.55 -14.43 0.74
C ILE A 337 9.72 -15.64 1.20
N PRO A 338 9.19 -16.45 0.27
CA PRO A 338 8.52 -17.70 0.63
C PRO A 338 9.42 -18.63 1.46
N THR A 339 8.91 -19.10 2.59
CA THR A 339 9.63 -20.00 3.52
C THR A 339 9.13 -21.43 3.36
N LEU A 340 9.88 -22.42 3.86
CA LEU A 340 9.40 -23.80 3.88
C LEU A 340 8.10 -23.94 4.70
N VAL A 341 7.98 -23.15 5.78
CA VAL A 341 6.78 -23.16 6.63
C VAL A 341 5.57 -22.56 5.90
N SER A 342 5.75 -21.46 5.15
CA SER A 342 4.64 -20.88 4.39
C SER A 342 4.19 -21.80 3.26
N ARG A 343 5.13 -22.47 2.59
CA ARG A 343 4.86 -23.51 1.59
C ARG A 343 4.04 -24.67 2.17
N ASP A 344 4.49 -25.24 3.30
CA ASP A 344 3.79 -26.34 4.00
C ASP A 344 2.36 -25.97 4.40
N ILE A 345 2.15 -24.77 4.95
CA ILE A 345 0.81 -24.32 5.35
C ILE A 345 -0.11 -24.22 4.14
N ALA A 346 0.34 -23.55 3.08
CA ALA A 346 -0.48 -23.33 1.91
C ALA A 346 -0.76 -24.65 1.16
N SER A 347 0.25 -25.50 0.94
CA SER A 347 0.08 -26.76 0.21
C SER A 347 -0.83 -27.77 0.93
N THR A 348 -0.85 -27.76 2.27
CA THR A 348 -1.73 -28.65 3.04
C THR A 348 -3.18 -28.19 3.12
N VAL A 349 -3.46 -26.95 2.75
CA VAL A 349 -4.81 -26.39 2.75
C VAL A 349 -5.39 -26.35 1.34
N VAL A 350 -4.55 -26.07 0.35
CA VAL A 350 -4.93 -25.93 -1.07
C VAL A 350 -5.15 -27.30 -1.70
N GLU A 351 -6.41 -27.70 -1.81
CA GLU A 351 -6.82 -28.96 -2.45
C GLU A 351 -6.81 -28.88 -3.99
N THR A 352 -6.94 -27.67 -4.56
CA THR A 352 -7.03 -27.45 -6.01
C THR A 352 -5.74 -26.83 -6.53
N PRO A 353 -5.19 -27.26 -7.69
CA PRO A 353 -4.02 -26.61 -8.27
C PRO A 353 -4.28 -25.11 -8.43
N LEU A 354 -3.42 -24.27 -7.83
CA LEU A 354 -3.44 -22.83 -8.03
C LEU A 354 -2.60 -22.48 -9.24
N ASP A 355 -3.02 -21.46 -9.98
CA ASP A 355 -2.25 -20.92 -11.11
C ASP A 355 -0.94 -20.27 -10.63
N HIS A 356 -0.96 -19.65 -9.44
CA HIS A 356 0.15 -18.85 -8.86
C HIS A 356 0.43 -19.26 -7.40
N PRO A 357 1.00 -20.46 -7.15
CA PRO A 357 1.20 -20.97 -5.80
C PRO A 357 2.31 -20.24 -5.03
N ASP A 358 3.35 -19.75 -5.71
CA ASP A 358 4.48 -19.07 -5.08
C ASP A 358 4.09 -17.71 -4.47
N GLU A 359 3.10 -17.06 -5.08
CA GLU A 359 2.52 -15.78 -4.70
C GLU A 359 1.70 -15.95 -3.42
N LEU A 360 0.96 -17.07 -3.31
CA LEU A 360 0.30 -17.46 -2.06
C LEU A 360 1.34 -17.77 -0.96
N TYR A 361 2.43 -18.47 -1.30
CA TYR A 361 3.48 -18.76 -0.32
C TYR A 361 4.17 -17.49 0.19
N LEU A 362 4.33 -16.49 -0.68
CA LEU A 362 4.83 -15.17 -0.32
C LEU A 362 3.83 -14.44 0.60
N ALA A 363 2.55 -14.38 0.22
CA ALA A 363 1.51 -13.74 1.01
C ALA A 363 1.42 -14.34 2.43
N VAL A 364 1.45 -15.68 2.54
CA VAL A 364 1.49 -16.37 3.83
C VAL A 364 2.76 -16.03 4.63
N ALA A 365 3.92 -15.98 3.98
CA ALA A 365 5.17 -15.60 4.65
C ALA A 365 5.11 -14.16 5.18
N MET A 366 4.53 -13.22 4.43
CA MET A 366 4.37 -11.82 4.82
C MET A 366 3.39 -11.66 5.98
N ALA A 367 2.28 -12.38 5.95
CA ALA A 367 1.35 -12.41 7.09
C ALA A 367 2.03 -12.98 8.35
N MET A 368 2.83 -14.03 8.22
CA MET A 368 3.56 -14.61 9.35
C MET A 368 4.68 -13.70 9.87
N SER A 369 5.35 -12.92 9.01
CA SER A 369 6.45 -12.03 9.42
C SER A 369 5.98 -10.92 10.36
N VAL A 370 4.73 -10.48 10.24
CA VAL A 370 4.10 -9.51 11.17
C VAL A 370 3.50 -10.15 12.41
N GLY A 371 3.69 -11.46 12.61
CA GLY A 371 3.30 -12.17 13.82
C GLY A 371 1.97 -12.93 13.75
N VAL A 372 1.34 -13.09 12.58
CA VAL A 372 0.17 -13.97 12.44
C VAL A 372 0.58 -15.41 12.78
N ARG A 373 -0.16 -16.06 13.68
CA ARG A 373 0.10 -17.45 14.09
C ARG A 373 -0.22 -18.42 12.94
N LYS A 374 0.60 -19.46 12.76
CA LYS A 374 0.41 -20.55 11.77
C LYS A 374 -1.02 -21.10 11.74
N ASN A 375 -1.62 -21.36 12.90
CA ASN A 375 -2.98 -21.89 12.98
C ASN A 375 -4.02 -20.91 12.46
N ASN A 376 -3.86 -19.61 12.73
CA ASN A 376 -4.79 -18.58 12.26
C ASN A 376 -4.69 -18.42 10.74
N VAL A 377 -3.47 -18.42 10.18
CA VAL A 377 -3.26 -18.43 8.73
C VAL A 377 -3.97 -19.65 8.11
N ARG A 378 -3.75 -20.85 8.66
CA ARG A 378 -4.39 -22.08 8.16
C ARG A 378 -5.91 -21.98 8.15
N SER A 379 -6.51 -21.48 9.24
CA SER A 379 -7.95 -21.27 9.34
C SER A 379 -8.47 -20.26 8.33
N ALA A 380 -7.76 -19.14 8.11
CA ALA A 380 -8.14 -18.13 7.14
C ALA A 380 -8.06 -18.67 5.70
N LEU A 381 -7.02 -19.44 5.35
CA LEU A 381 -6.91 -20.09 4.03
C LEU A 381 -8.03 -21.11 3.78
N LEU A 382 -8.41 -21.90 4.79
CA LEU A 382 -9.55 -22.83 4.68
C LEU A 382 -10.85 -22.08 4.42
N LEU A 383 -11.06 -20.96 5.13
CA LEU A 383 -12.24 -20.12 4.94
C LEU A 383 -12.27 -19.47 3.55
N ALA A 384 -11.12 -18.97 3.07
CA ALA A 384 -10.98 -18.41 1.73
C ALA A 384 -11.40 -19.41 0.65
N GLN A 385 -10.94 -20.66 0.75
CA GLN A 385 -11.33 -21.71 -0.19
C GLN A 385 -12.81 -22.06 -0.10
N GLU A 386 -13.37 -22.14 1.10
CA GLU A 386 -14.79 -22.43 1.27
C GLU A 386 -15.64 -21.31 0.64
N ILE A 387 -15.24 -20.04 0.80
CA ILE A 387 -15.90 -18.90 0.15
C ILE A 387 -15.78 -19.02 -1.38
N ALA A 388 -14.59 -19.30 -1.90
CA ALA A 388 -14.36 -19.45 -3.34
C ALA A 388 -15.18 -20.63 -3.93
N LYS A 389 -15.22 -21.78 -3.24
CA LYS A 389 -16.04 -22.94 -3.63
C LYS A 389 -17.52 -22.59 -3.66
N ARG A 390 -18.03 -21.82 -2.68
CA ARG A 390 -19.42 -21.38 -2.65
C ARG A 390 -19.76 -20.38 -3.74
N GLN A 391 -18.86 -19.44 -4.04
CA GLN A 391 -19.03 -18.49 -5.13
C GLN A 391 -19.04 -19.19 -6.49
N ALA A 392 -18.16 -20.18 -6.70
CA ALA A 392 -18.17 -21.03 -7.90
C ALA A 392 -19.43 -21.91 -8.00
N ALA A 393 -20.10 -22.20 -6.87
CA ALA A 393 -21.33 -22.98 -6.80
C ALA A 393 -22.64 -22.13 -6.80
N GLY A 394 -22.56 -20.80 -6.93
CA GLY A 394 -23.71 -19.86 -6.92
C GLY A 394 -24.58 -19.86 -8.20
N PRO A 395 -25.81 -19.29 -8.19
CA PRO A 395 -27.02 -19.99 -8.63
C PRO A 395 -27.39 -19.78 -10.11
N HIS A 396 -27.26 -20.84 -10.92
CA HIS A 396 -28.04 -21.04 -12.15
C HIS A 396 -28.62 -22.45 -12.19
N ARG A 397 -29.71 -22.67 -11.46
CA ARG A 397 -30.75 -23.64 -11.83
C ARG A 397 -32.10 -23.01 -11.52
N SER A 398 -32.58 -22.17 -12.43
CA SER A 398 -33.96 -21.72 -12.44
C SER A 398 -34.86 -22.94 -12.58
N GLU A 399 -35.83 -23.02 -11.68
CA GLU A 399 -37.03 -23.82 -11.81
C GLU A 399 -37.74 -23.52 -13.14
N THR A 400 -37.42 -24.28 -14.20
CA THR A 400 -38.26 -24.32 -15.41
C THR A 400 -38.53 -25.74 -15.88
N ASP A 401 -38.40 -26.73 -14.98
CA ASP A 401 -38.64 -28.15 -15.30
C ASP A 401 -39.79 -28.77 -14.48
N ARG A 402 -40.80 -27.94 -14.17
CA ARG A 402 -42.10 -28.40 -13.66
C ARG A 402 -43.26 -27.65 -14.30
N GLU A 403 -43.39 -27.74 -15.61
CA GLU A 403 -44.69 -27.55 -16.26
C GLU A 403 -44.87 -28.52 -17.43
N GLY A 404 -44.93 -29.81 -17.09
CA GLY A 404 -45.56 -30.80 -17.95
C GLY A 404 -47.08 -30.59 -17.95
N ARG A 405 -47.59 -29.74 -18.85
CA ARG A 405 -49.01 -29.71 -19.23
C ARG A 405 -49.13 -29.71 -20.76
N PRO A 406 -49.90 -30.64 -21.36
CA PRO A 406 -49.90 -30.86 -22.80
C PRO A 406 -50.73 -29.80 -23.54
N PRO A 407 -50.47 -29.56 -24.84
CA PRO A 407 -51.27 -28.64 -25.62
C PRO A 407 -52.63 -29.26 -25.98
N HIS A 408 -53.71 -28.66 -25.50
CA HIS A 408 -55.04 -28.83 -26.07
C HIS A 408 -55.10 -28.08 -27.42
N VAL A 409 -55.05 -28.83 -28.53
CA VAL A 409 -55.49 -28.34 -29.84
C VAL A 409 -56.85 -28.97 -30.14
N ALA A 410 -57.82 -28.09 -30.36
CA ALA A 410 -59.20 -28.41 -30.67
C ALA A 410 -59.33 -29.24 -31.97
N ARG A 411 -60.19 -30.26 -31.93
CA ARG A 411 -60.64 -31.01 -33.11
C ARG A 411 -61.58 -30.14 -33.95
N SER A 412 -61.30 -30.06 -35.25
CA SER A 412 -62.30 -29.84 -36.28
C SER A 412 -62.70 -31.18 -36.90
N ARG A 413 -63.94 -31.58 -36.59
CA ARG A 413 -64.92 -32.46 -37.26
C ARG A 413 -65.59 -33.43 -36.30
#